data_AF-A0A7S2PDD0-F1
#
_entry.id   AF-A0A7S2PDD0-F1
#
_cell.length_a   1.000
_cell.length_b   1.000
_cell.length_c   1.000
_cell.angle_alpha   90.00
_cell.angle_beta   90.00
_cell.angle_gamma   90.00
#
_symmetry.space_group_name_H-M   'P 1'
#
loop_
_entity.id
_entity.type
_entity.pdbx_description
1 polymer ?
#
loop_
_entity_poly.entity_id
_entity_poly.type
_entity_poly.pdbx_seq_one_letter_code
_entity_poly.pdbx_strand_id
1 'polypeptide(L)'
;KKRQLATPTAGTTAAKGAIQKKSKQSKANSKVIIYEDGHVQFRQRLVCSLLTLKPISVRNIRSDDLDAPGLRDHEVEFLRLLDEMTDGTSVDISSTGTSFRFRPGLLLGGEVHFDCGSTRNVGWFMEGILPLAPFGKEELTLNLSGITDGQCDEDPSIDYIHAAL
;
A
#
# COMPACT_ATOMS: atom_id res chain seq x y z
N LYS A 1 -21.13 69.08 -24.78
CA LYS A 1 -21.38 68.85 -26.23
C LYS A 1 -20.31 67.91 -26.79
N LYS A 2 -20.51 66.60 -26.61
CA LYS A 2 -19.85 65.42 -27.24
C LYS A 2 -20.72 64.23 -26.74
N ARG A 3 -21.90 63.96 -27.32
CA ARG A 3 -22.19 63.05 -28.45
C ARG A 3 -21.53 61.66 -28.33
N GLN A 4 -22.30 60.65 -27.92
CA GLN A 4 -22.60 59.36 -28.59
C GLN A 4 -23.23 58.40 -27.54
N LEU A 5 -24.48 57.96 -27.61
CA LEU A 5 -25.26 57.16 -28.59
C LEU A 5 -25.19 55.63 -28.29
N ALA A 6 -26.33 55.09 -27.85
CA ALA A 6 -26.93 53.76 -28.11
C ALA A 6 -26.20 52.44 -27.74
N THR A 7 -26.89 51.63 -26.91
CA THR A 7 -26.99 50.15 -26.93
C THR A 7 -27.55 49.63 -28.28
N PRO A 8 -27.72 48.31 -28.57
CA PRO A 8 -27.21 47.03 -28.02
C PRO A 8 -26.59 46.10 -29.12
N THR A 9 -25.97 44.95 -28.80
CA THR A 9 -25.92 43.76 -29.71
C THR A 9 -25.56 42.48 -28.94
N ALA A 10 -26.27 41.39 -29.26
CA ALA A 10 -26.20 40.05 -28.71
C ALA A 10 -24.92 39.26 -29.08
N GLY A 11 -24.59 38.25 -28.29
CA GLY A 11 -23.52 37.29 -28.60
C GLY A 11 -23.42 36.17 -27.57
N THR A 12 -24.19 35.10 -27.80
CA THR A 12 -24.11 33.79 -27.16
C THR A 12 -22.71 33.18 -27.29
N THR A 13 -22.07 32.80 -26.17
CA THR A 13 -21.08 31.70 -26.17
C THR A 13 -21.01 30.98 -24.82
N ALA A 14 -21.49 29.74 -24.87
CA ALA A 14 -21.30 28.62 -23.96
C ALA A 14 -20.08 28.69 -23.01
N ALA A 15 -20.36 28.90 -21.72
CA ALA A 15 -19.45 28.47 -20.65
C ALA A 15 -19.69 26.98 -20.40
N LYS A 16 -18.79 26.17 -20.99
CA LYS A 16 -18.72 24.71 -20.88
C LYS A 16 -18.85 24.27 -19.42
N GLY A 17 -19.90 23.49 -19.15
CA GLY A 17 -20.03 22.73 -17.92
C GLY A 17 -18.80 21.86 -17.71
N ALA A 18 -18.16 22.01 -16.55
CA ALA A 18 -17.16 21.08 -16.09
C ALA A 18 -17.85 19.74 -15.84
N ILE A 19 -17.71 18.83 -16.80
CA ILE A 19 -18.07 17.42 -16.67
C ILE A 19 -17.16 16.85 -15.58
N GLN A 20 -17.69 16.82 -14.36
CA GLN A 20 -17.14 16.00 -13.29
C GLN A 20 -17.22 14.54 -13.76
N LYS A 21 -16.09 14.00 -14.23
CA LYS A 21 -15.91 12.55 -14.40
C LYS A 21 -16.04 11.91 -13.02
N LYS A 22 -17.26 11.55 -12.63
CA LYS A 22 -17.50 10.56 -11.57
C LYS A 22 -16.94 9.24 -12.09
N SER A 23 -15.76 8.85 -11.62
CA SER A 23 -15.29 7.48 -11.73
C SER A 23 -16.35 6.60 -11.05
N LYS A 24 -17.03 5.77 -11.86
CA LYS A 24 -17.99 4.79 -11.38
C LYS A 24 -17.22 3.75 -10.58
N GLN A 25 -17.17 3.90 -9.26
CA GLN A 25 -16.73 2.84 -8.36
C GLN A 25 -17.79 1.73 -8.38
N SER A 26 -17.45 0.60 -9.00
CA SER A 26 -18.20 -0.65 -8.89
C SER A 26 -18.17 -1.09 -7.42
N LYS A 27 -19.29 -0.88 -6.72
CA LYS A 27 -19.52 -1.40 -5.37
C LYS A 27 -19.71 -2.92 -5.44
N ALA A 28 -18.62 -3.67 -5.51
CA ALA A 28 -18.60 -5.01 -4.95
C ALA A 28 -18.67 -4.86 -3.44
N ASN A 29 -19.68 -5.45 -2.81
CA ASN A 29 -19.89 -5.38 -1.36
C ASN A 29 -18.93 -6.35 -0.65
N SER A 30 -17.63 -6.13 -0.81
CA SER A 30 -16.59 -6.92 -0.16
C SER A 30 -16.56 -6.53 1.32
N LYS A 31 -17.11 -7.41 2.16
CA LYS A 31 -17.06 -7.30 3.62
C LYS A 31 -15.59 -7.11 4.05
N VAL A 32 -15.26 -5.93 4.56
CA VAL A 32 -13.92 -5.61 5.08
C VAL A 32 -13.69 -6.43 6.34
N ILE A 33 -12.57 -7.14 6.41
CA ILE A 33 -12.17 -7.89 7.59
C ILE A 33 -11.50 -6.92 8.57
N ILE A 34 -11.93 -6.91 9.82
CA ILE A 34 -11.42 -6.01 10.85
C ILE A 34 -10.63 -6.82 11.86
N TYR A 35 -9.39 -6.41 12.12
CA TYR A 35 -8.50 -6.96 13.14
C TYR A 35 -8.29 -5.93 14.24
N GLU A 36 -8.43 -6.34 15.50
CA GLU A 36 -8.32 -5.46 16.68
C GLU A 36 -7.11 -5.79 17.58
N ASP A 37 -6.35 -6.79 17.19
CA ASP A 37 -5.18 -7.34 17.90
C ASP A 37 -3.85 -6.69 17.47
N GLY A 38 -3.90 -5.48 16.90
CA GLY A 38 -2.73 -4.65 16.66
C GLY A 38 -1.77 -5.21 15.61
N HIS A 39 -0.48 -5.33 15.97
CA HIS A 39 0.61 -5.63 15.04
C HIS A 39 0.92 -7.13 14.87
N VAL A 40 0.15 -8.00 15.53
CA VAL A 40 0.37 -9.45 15.50
C VAL A 40 0.24 -9.97 14.07
N GLN A 41 1.20 -10.79 13.62
CA GLN A 41 1.19 -11.43 12.29
C GLN A 41 0.94 -10.47 11.11
N PHE A 42 1.49 -9.26 11.18
CA PHE A 42 1.30 -8.20 10.18
C PHE A 42 1.54 -8.67 8.73
N ARG A 43 2.70 -9.32 8.47
CA ARG A 43 3.09 -9.82 7.15
C ARG A 43 2.08 -10.83 6.59
N GLN A 44 1.77 -11.86 7.38
CA GLN A 44 0.88 -12.94 6.97
C GLN A 44 -0.54 -12.43 6.65
N ARG A 45 -1.03 -11.42 7.37
CA ARG A 45 -2.34 -10.81 7.11
C ARG A 45 -2.39 -10.08 5.78
N LEU A 46 -1.33 -9.33 5.47
CA LEU A 46 -1.22 -8.62 4.19
C LEU A 46 -1.11 -9.60 3.03
N VAL A 47 -0.29 -10.64 3.18
CA VAL A 47 -0.17 -11.73 2.20
C VAL A 47 -1.53 -12.40 1.96
N CYS A 48 -2.22 -12.81 3.04
CA CYS A 48 -3.56 -13.41 2.92
C CYS A 48 -4.56 -12.44 2.28
N SER A 49 -4.48 -11.14 2.59
CA SER A 49 -5.34 -10.12 2.00
C SER A 49 -5.13 -10.01 0.49
N LEU A 50 -3.88 -10.00 0.03
CA LEU A 50 -3.51 -9.99 -1.38
C LEU A 50 -3.96 -11.26 -2.10
N LEU A 51 -3.65 -12.45 -1.55
CA LEU A 51 -4.04 -13.73 -2.15
C LEU A 51 -5.55 -13.92 -2.23
N THR A 52 -6.30 -13.42 -1.24
CA THR A 52 -7.78 -13.54 -1.21
C THR A 52 -8.49 -12.37 -1.88
N LEU A 53 -7.76 -11.32 -2.27
CA LEU A 53 -8.29 -10.04 -2.75
C LEU A 53 -9.37 -9.44 -1.83
N LYS A 54 -9.25 -9.65 -0.52
CA LYS A 54 -10.19 -9.15 0.49
C LYS A 54 -9.59 -7.97 1.24
N PRO A 55 -10.29 -6.82 1.31
CA PRO A 55 -9.80 -5.66 2.05
C PRO A 55 -9.77 -5.95 3.56
N ILE A 56 -8.71 -5.48 4.21
CA ILE A 56 -8.52 -5.62 5.66
C ILE A 56 -8.38 -4.24 6.31
N SER A 57 -8.76 -4.15 7.58
CA SER A 57 -8.51 -2.99 8.43
C SER A 57 -7.96 -3.48 9.75
N VAL A 58 -6.77 -3.01 10.10
CA VAL A 58 -6.09 -3.36 11.35
C VAL A 58 -6.17 -2.15 12.28
N ARG A 59 -6.56 -2.39 13.52
CA ARG A 59 -6.72 -1.40 14.58
C ARG A 59 -5.86 -1.79 15.79
N ASN A 60 -5.66 -0.83 16.67
CA ASN A 60 -4.93 -1.01 17.93
C ASN A 60 -3.45 -1.39 17.77
N ILE A 61 -2.80 -0.84 16.74
CA ILE A 61 -1.38 -1.10 16.46
C ILE A 61 -0.54 -0.33 17.48
N ARG A 62 -0.01 -1.06 18.48
CA ARG A 62 0.87 -0.53 19.54
C ARG A 62 0.29 0.75 20.16
N SER A 63 -1.01 0.77 20.42
CA SER A 63 -1.69 1.87 21.12
C SER A 63 -1.19 2.09 22.54
N ASP A 64 -0.66 1.02 23.13
CA ASP A 64 -0.27 0.96 24.54
C ASP A 64 1.21 1.35 24.75
N ASP A 65 1.98 1.52 23.66
CA ASP A 65 3.37 1.94 23.69
C ASP A 65 3.46 3.47 23.89
N LEU A 66 4.14 3.90 24.95
CA LEU A 66 4.26 5.31 25.32
C LEU A 66 5.32 6.05 24.52
N ASP A 67 6.35 5.36 24.03
CA ASP A 67 7.51 5.99 23.37
C ASP A 67 7.29 6.13 21.87
N ALA A 68 6.70 5.13 21.23
CA ALA A 68 6.50 5.10 19.78
C ALA A 68 5.22 4.34 19.40
N PRO A 69 4.03 4.98 19.55
CA PRO A 69 2.76 4.36 19.19
C PRO A 69 2.61 4.22 17.65
N GLY A 70 1.97 3.14 17.21
CA GLY A 70 1.61 2.92 15.81
C GLY A 70 2.52 1.98 15.01
N LEU A 71 2.47 2.17 13.68
CA LEU A 71 3.31 1.46 12.71
C LEU A 71 4.76 1.90 12.82
N ARG A 72 5.67 0.93 12.71
CA ARG A 72 7.12 1.14 12.63
C ARG A 72 7.56 1.36 11.18
N ASP A 73 8.74 1.94 11.00
CA ASP A 73 9.24 2.31 9.66
C ASP A 73 9.31 1.10 8.70
N HIS A 74 9.84 -0.04 9.13
CA HIS A 74 9.86 -1.28 8.32
C HIS A 74 8.46 -1.77 7.92
N GLU A 75 7.44 -1.57 8.76
CA GLU A 75 6.07 -1.96 8.44
C GLU A 75 5.48 -1.05 7.35
N VAL A 76 5.82 0.24 7.40
CA VAL A 76 5.45 1.22 6.36
C VAL A 76 6.18 0.93 5.06
N GLU A 77 7.48 0.61 5.13
CA GLU A 77 8.27 0.21 3.96
C GLU A 77 7.71 -1.08 3.32
N PHE A 78 7.29 -2.05 4.12
CA PHE A 78 6.64 -3.26 3.60
C PHE A 78 5.33 -2.95 2.87
N LEU A 79 4.51 -2.06 3.41
CA LEU A 79 3.27 -1.63 2.74
C LEU A 79 3.57 -0.94 1.40
N ARG A 80 4.64 -0.13 1.32
CA ARG A 80 5.08 0.50 0.07
C ARG A 80 5.61 -0.51 -0.93
N LEU A 81 6.37 -1.50 -0.47
CA LEU A 81 6.86 -2.59 -1.33
C LEU A 81 5.70 -3.39 -1.94
N LEU A 82 4.68 -3.71 -1.14
CA LEU A 82 3.48 -4.36 -1.66
C LEU A 82 2.73 -3.49 -2.67
N ASP A 83 2.65 -2.18 -2.43
CA ASP A 83 2.04 -1.22 -3.37
C ASP A 83 2.79 -1.19 -4.71
N GLU A 84 4.13 -1.22 -4.71
CA GLU A 84 4.93 -1.26 -5.94
C GLU A 84 4.75 -2.57 -6.71
N MET A 85 4.60 -3.69 -6.00
CA MET A 85 4.41 -5.01 -6.62
C MET A 85 3.00 -5.24 -7.19
N THR A 86 2.03 -4.38 -6.87
CA THR A 86 0.61 -4.61 -7.14
C THR A 86 -0.03 -3.41 -7.82
N ASP A 87 -0.94 -3.66 -8.76
CA ASP A 87 -1.68 -2.58 -9.41
C ASP A 87 -3.05 -2.38 -8.78
N GLY A 88 -3.32 -1.14 -8.39
CA GLY A 88 -4.58 -0.73 -7.77
C GLY A 88 -4.69 -1.02 -6.28
N THR A 89 -3.57 -1.34 -5.60
CA THR A 89 -3.53 -1.37 -4.13
C THR A 89 -3.75 0.03 -3.58
N SER A 90 -4.39 0.11 -2.41
CA SER A 90 -4.64 1.37 -1.72
C SER A 90 -4.48 1.16 -0.23
N VAL A 91 -3.57 1.94 0.35
CA VAL A 91 -3.23 1.91 1.77
C VAL A 91 -3.63 3.24 2.41
N ASP A 92 -4.65 3.20 3.26
CA ASP A 92 -5.12 4.35 4.02
C ASP A 92 -4.62 4.24 5.47
N ILE A 93 -3.64 5.07 5.88
CA ILE A 93 -3.09 5.08 7.24
C ILE A 93 -3.77 6.18 8.07
N SER A 94 -4.12 5.88 9.32
CA SER A 94 -4.64 6.88 10.27
C SER A 94 -3.59 7.94 10.62
N SER A 95 -4.00 9.16 10.96
CA SER A 95 -3.10 10.24 11.38
C SER A 95 -2.21 9.86 12.56
N THR A 96 -2.66 8.96 13.43
CA THR A 96 -1.91 8.46 14.59
C THR A 96 -1.11 7.19 14.31
N GLY A 97 -1.20 6.60 13.11
CA GLY A 97 -0.51 5.35 12.77
C GLY A 97 -0.99 4.09 13.52
N THR A 98 -1.93 4.22 14.45
CA THR A 98 -2.48 3.11 15.27
C THR A 98 -3.50 2.24 14.54
N SER A 99 -3.90 2.64 13.34
CA SER A 99 -4.75 1.85 12.46
C SER A 99 -4.47 2.15 11.00
N PHE A 100 -4.66 1.14 10.15
CA PHE A 100 -4.63 1.30 8.70
C PHE A 100 -5.72 0.46 8.04
N ARG A 101 -6.05 0.82 6.82
CA ARG A 101 -6.91 0.05 5.92
C ARG A 101 -6.10 -0.29 4.68
N PHE A 102 -6.10 -1.56 4.34
CA PHE A 102 -5.40 -2.09 3.18
C PHE A 102 -6.42 -2.68 2.22
N ARG A 103 -6.45 -2.15 0.99
CA ARG A 103 -7.26 -2.70 -0.09
C ARG A 103 -6.31 -3.33 -1.10
N PRO A 104 -6.34 -4.67 -1.23
CA PRO A 104 -5.45 -5.36 -2.14
C PRO A 104 -5.80 -5.06 -3.60
N GLY A 105 -4.78 -4.82 -4.40
CA GLY A 105 -4.82 -4.75 -5.86
C GLY A 105 -4.49 -6.09 -6.52
N LEU A 106 -4.26 -6.06 -7.84
CA LEU A 106 -3.84 -7.23 -8.60
C LEU A 106 -2.32 -7.37 -8.56
N LEU A 107 -1.83 -8.59 -8.30
CA LEU A 107 -0.40 -8.88 -8.35
C LEU A 107 0.06 -8.97 -9.82
N LEU A 108 0.87 -8.01 -10.26
CA LEU A 108 1.37 -7.99 -11.64
C LEU A 108 2.65 -8.84 -11.78
N GLY A 109 3.58 -8.74 -10.83
CA GLY A 109 4.95 -9.22 -11.02
C GLY A 109 5.80 -8.18 -11.77
N GLY A 110 6.88 -8.64 -12.42
CA GLY A 110 7.82 -7.79 -13.14
C GLY A 110 9.09 -7.46 -12.36
N GLU A 111 9.83 -6.47 -12.82
CA GLU A 111 11.08 -6.02 -12.20
C GLU A 111 10.82 -4.92 -11.19
N VAL A 112 11.11 -5.18 -9.92
CA VAL A 112 10.89 -4.24 -8.82
C VAL A 112 12.21 -4.01 -8.09
N HIS A 113 12.60 -2.73 -8.00
CA HIS A 113 13.76 -2.29 -7.23
C HIS A 113 13.27 -1.59 -5.96
N PHE A 114 13.66 -2.10 -4.80
CA PHE A 114 13.19 -1.54 -3.54
C PHE A 114 14.30 -1.48 -2.50
N ASP A 115 14.35 -0.36 -1.79
CA ASP A 115 15.26 -0.16 -0.67
C ASP A 115 14.53 -0.44 0.65
N CYS A 116 14.94 -1.52 1.33
CA CYS A 116 14.37 -2.01 2.58
C CYS A 116 14.77 -1.17 3.81
N GLY A 117 15.52 -0.09 3.62
CA GLY A 117 15.98 0.79 4.68
C GLY A 117 17.01 0.11 5.60
N SER A 118 17.14 0.66 6.81
CA SER A 118 18.15 0.24 7.80
C SER A 118 17.56 -0.28 9.13
N THR A 119 16.23 -0.39 9.22
CA THR A 119 15.57 -0.75 10.48
C THR A 119 15.43 -2.26 10.69
N ARG A 120 15.31 -3.04 9.62
CA ARG A 120 15.20 -4.51 9.63
C ARG A 120 16.03 -5.15 8.53
N ASN A 121 16.25 -6.46 8.66
CA ASN A 121 16.96 -7.21 7.64
C ASN A 121 16.10 -7.42 6.38
N VAL A 122 16.74 -7.67 5.25
CA VAL A 122 16.07 -7.97 3.97
C VAL A 122 15.24 -9.25 4.06
N GLY A 123 15.69 -10.23 4.85
CA GLY A 123 14.98 -11.49 5.05
C GLY A 123 13.56 -11.33 5.60
N TRP A 124 13.33 -10.32 6.45
CA TRP A 124 12.02 -10.02 7.00
C TRP A 124 11.00 -9.63 5.92
N PHE A 125 11.42 -8.90 4.88
CA PHE A 125 10.60 -8.53 3.73
C PHE A 125 10.39 -9.74 2.81
N MET A 126 11.45 -10.51 2.55
CA MET A 126 11.39 -11.72 1.70
C MET A 126 10.38 -12.73 2.21
N GLU A 127 10.30 -12.96 3.53
CA GLU A 127 9.34 -13.89 4.12
C GLU A 127 7.89 -13.57 3.75
N GLY A 128 7.56 -12.28 3.61
CA GLY A 128 6.24 -11.84 3.15
C GLY A 128 6.03 -11.99 1.64
N ILE A 129 7.10 -11.85 0.84
CA ILE A 129 7.02 -11.82 -0.63
C ILE A 129 7.03 -13.22 -1.25
N LEU A 130 7.81 -14.14 -0.67
CA LEU A 130 7.93 -15.52 -1.13
C LEU A 130 6.58 -16.22 -1.39
N PRO A 131 5.58 -16.16 -0.49
CA PRO A 131 4.27 -16.75 -0.77
C PRO A 131 3.48 -16.02 -1.87
N LEU A 132 3.83 -14.79 -2.23
CA LEU A 132 3.19 -14.01 -3.30
C LEU A 132 3.82 -14.28 -4.67
N ALA A 133 5.13 -14.54 -4.72
CA ALA A 133 5.90 -14.70 -5.95
C ALA A 133 5.26 -15.59 -7.03
N PRO A 134 4.70 -16.79 -6.74
CA PRO A 134 4.13 -17.65 -7.79
C PRO A 134 2.76 -17.21 -8.31
N PHE A 135 2.08 -16.25 -7.64
CA PHE A 135 0.74 -15.80 -8.03
C PHE A 135 0.76 -14.55 -8.91
N GLY A 136 1.95 -14.06 -9.29
CA GLY A 136 2.11 -12.94 -10.20
C GLY A 136 1.62 -13.29 -11.60
N LYS A 137 1.16 -12.26 -12.34
CA LYS A 137 0.82 -12.40 -13.75
C LYS A 137 2.06 -12.62 -14.62
N GLU A 138 3.18 -12.03 -14.22
CA GLU A 138 4.49 -12.09 -14.87
C GLU A 138 5.55 -12.58 -13.88
N GLU A 139 6.72 -12.99 -14.39
CA GLU A 139 7.87 -13.38 -13.56
C GLU A 139 8.31 -12.21 -12.67
N LEU A 140 8.59 -12.51 -11.40
CA LEU A 140 8.99 -11.50 -10.41
C LEU A 140 10.52 -11.45 -10.29
N THR A 141 11.11 -10.34 -10.73
CA THR A 141 12.53 -10.03 -10.52
C THR A 141 12.64 -8.95 -9.46
N LEU A 142 13.02 -9.34 -8.25
CA LEU A 142 13.05 -8.44 -7.10
C LEU A 142 14.50 -8.08 -6.72
N ASN A 143 14.86 -6.81 -6.83
CA ASN A 143 16.15 -6.28 -6.41
C ASN A 143 15.97 -5.52 -5.09
N LEU A 144 16.31 -6.17 -3.98
CA LEU A 144 16.25 -5.58 -2.64
C LEU A 144 17.62 -5.07 -2.21
N SER A 145 17.71 -3.78 -1.85
CA SER A 145 18.86 -3.22 -1.15
C SER A 145 18.56 -3.05 0.34
N GLY A 146 19.54 -3.34 1.19
CA GLY A 146 19.38 -3.19 2.63
C GLY A 146 20.35 -4.06 3.42
N ILE A 147 20.07 -4.20 4.72
CA ILE A 147 20.86 -5.01 5.64
C ILE A 147 20.60 -6.49 5.38
N THR A 148 21.59 -7.24 4.91
CA THR A 148 21.47 -8.68 4.60
C THR A 148 21.65 -9.58 5.82
N ASP A 149 22.42 -9.10 6.81
CA ASP A 149 22.70 -9.76 8.08
C ASP A 149 22.38 -8.79 9.22
N GLY A 150 21.41 -9.15 10.06
CA GLY A 150 20.82 -8.25 11.06
C GLY A 150 21.19 -8.64 12.49
N GLN A 151 21.12 -7.66 13.41
CA GLN A 151 21.39 -7.85 14.85
C GLN A 151 20.24 -8.48 15.65
N CYS A 152 19.08 -8.73 15.03
CA CYS A 152 17.92 -9.29 15.72
C CYS A 152 17.81 -10.79 15.50
N ASP A 153 17.87 -11.55 16.59
CA ASP A 153 17.80 -13.03 16.62
C ASP A 153 16.49 -13.62 16.05
N GLU A 154 15.47 -12.79 15.84
CA GLU A 154 14.14 -13.23 15.38
C GLU A 154 13.96 -13.19 13.85
N ASP A 155 14.83 -12.47 13.13
CA ASP A 155 14.66 -12.26 11.69
C ASP A 155 15.46 -13.33 10.89
N PRO A 156 14.87 -14.00 9.88
CA PRO A 156 15.57 -15.03 9.12
C PRO A 156 16.70 -14.41 8.28
N SER A 157 17.89 -15.03 8.30
CA SER A 157 18.99 -14.63 7.44
C SER A 157 18.72 -15.00 5.98
N ILE A 158 19.38 -14.30 5.05
CA ILE A 158 19.21 -14.57 3.62
C ILE A 158 19.71 -15.98 3.25
N ASP A 159 20.78 -16.43 3.90
CA ASP A 159 21.33 -17.78 3.71
C ASP A 159 20.34 -18.85 4.17
N TYR A 160 19.61 -18.60 5.27
CA TYR A 160 18.57 -19.51 5.74
C TYR A 160 17.44 -19.63 4.72
N ILE A 161 16.98 -18.49 4.17
CA ILE A 161 15.92 -18.46 3.16
C ILE A 161 16.36 -19.22 1.90
N HIS A 162 17.58 -18.98 1.42
CA HIS A 162 18.12 -19.65 0.24
C HIS A 162 18.38 -21.15 0.45
N ALA A 163 18.70 -21.57 1.68
CA ALA A 163 18.91 -23.00 1.98
C ALA A 163 17.60 -23.76 2.23
N ALA A 164 16.56 -23.08 2.72
CA ALA A 164 15.30 -23.70 3.13
C ALA A 164 14.25 -23.84 2.02
N LEU A 165 14.37 -23.05 0.93
CA LEU A 165 13.40 -22.95 -0.17
C LEU A 165 14.05 -23.24 -1.52
#